data_AF-A0A2I3TQC8-F1
#
_entry.id   AF-A0A2I3TQC8-F1
#
_cell.length_a   1.000
_cell.length_b   1.000
_cell.length_c   1.000
_cell.angle_alpha   90.00
_cell.angle_beta   90.00
_cell.angle_gamma   90.00
#
_symmetry.space_group_name_H-M   'P 1'
#
loop_
_entity.id
_entity.type
_entity.pdbx_description
1 polymer ?
#
loop_
_entity_poly.entity_id
_entity_poly.type
_entity_poly.pdbx_seq_one_letter_code
_entity_poly.pdbx_strand_id
1 'polypeptide(L)'
;MAARVGAFLKNAWDKEPVLVVSFVVGGLAVILPPLSPYFKYSVMINKATPYNYPAAGEKGHRIELSSHSTQRQSCPGARRS
;
A
#
# COMPACT_ATOMS: atom_id res chain seq x y z
N MET A 1 29.28 21.97 7.80
CA MET A 1 28.90 20.91 6.83
C MET A 1 27.66 21.25 6.02
N ALA A 2 26.52 21.58 6.62
CA ALA A 2 25.24 21.78 5.91
C ALA A 2 25.30 22.83 4.78
N ALA A 3 25.98 23.98 5.01
CA ALA A 3 26.17 25.01 3.99
C ALA A 3 26.97 24.52 2.77
N ARG A 4 27.94 23.60 2.96
CA ARG A 4 28.72 23.02 1.87
C ARG A 4 27.87 22.07 1.03
N VAL A 5 27.08 21.20 1.68
CA VAL A 5 26.16 20.27 0.98
C VAL A 5 25.11 21.05 0.17
N GLY A 6 24.52 22.11 0.72
CA GLY A 6 23.57 22.95 0.00
C GLY A 6 24.19 23.64 -1.22
N ALA A 7 25.44 24.10 -1.14
CA ALA A 7 26.16 24.68 -2.27
C ALA A 7 26.44 23.66 -3.38
N PHE A 8 26.83 22.42 -3.01
CA PHE A 8 26.99 21.32 -3.98
C PHE A 8 25.67 20.97 -4.66
N LEU A 9 24.57 20.91 -3.90
CA LEU A 9 23.26 20.56 -4.45
C LEU A 9 22.76 21.61 -5.45
N LYS A 10 22.94 22.90 -5.15
CA LYS A 10 22.62 23.99 -6.10
C LYS A 10 23.44 23.86 -7.39
N ASN A 11 24.75 23.70 -7.28
CA ASN A 11 25.62 23.53 -8.44
C ASN A 11 25.32 22.25 -9.25
N ALA A 12 24.95 21.15 -8.59
CA ALA A 12 24.54 19.91 -9.27
C ALA A 12 23.19 20.07 -9.97
N TRP A 13 22.27 20.86 -9.40
CA TRP A 13 20.98 21.16 -10.00
C TRP A 13 21.12 22.03 -11.25
N ASP A 14 22.05 22.99 -11.25
CA ASP A 14 22.31 23.85 -12.41
C ASP A 14 23.01 23.10 -13.56
N LYS A 15 23.87 22.12 -13.24
CA LYS A 15 24.68 21.39 -14.23
C LYS A 15 24.01 20.12 -14.75
N GLU A 16 23.44 19.33 -13.85
CA GLU A 16 22.92 18.00 -14.15
C GLU A 16 21.55 17.79 -13.48
N PRO A 17 20.54 18.63 -13.83
CA PRO A 17 19.23 18.61 -13.18
C PRO A 17 18.54 17.25 -13.31
N VAL A 18 18.72 16.57 -14.44
CA VAL A 18 18.12 15.26 -14.70
C VAL A 18 18.60 14.20 -13.70
N LEU A 19 19.89 14.22 -13.35
CA LEU A 19 20.44 13.28 -12.37
C LEU A 19 19.99 13.64 -10.95
N VAL A 20 19.94 14.92 -10.59
CA VAL A 20 19.44 15.32 -9.27
C VAL A 20 17.99 14.90 -9.09
N VAL A 21 17.14 15.12 -10.11
CA VAL A 21 15.73 14.71 -10.07
C VAL A 21 15.59 13.20 -10.02
N SER A 22 16.40 12.42 -10.75
CA SER A 22 16.32 10.96 -10.72
C SER A 22 16.63 10.39 -9.34
N PHE A 23 17.66 10.91 -8.66
CA PHE A 23 17.97 10.51 -7.28
C PHE A 23 16.88 10.92 -6.29
N VAL A 24 16.28 12.09 -6.45
CA VAL A 24 15.17 12.54 -5.58
C VAL A 24 13.93 11.65 -5.76
N VAL A 25 13.52 11.41 -7.01
CA VAL A 25 12.34 10.57 -7.30
C VAL A 25 12.59 9.13 -6.88
N GLY A 26 13.77 8.57 -7.19
CA GLY A 26 14.14 7.22 -6.78
C GLY A 26 14.22 7.08 -5.26
N GLY A 27 14.83 8.05 -4.56
CA GLY A 27 14.90 8.07 -3.10
C GLY A 27 13.52 8.15 -2.45
N LEU A 28 12.64 9.02 -2.97
CA LEU A 28 11.25 9.10 -2.50
C LEU A 28 10.50 7.80 -2.74
N ALA A 29 10.66 7.17 -3.91
CA ALA A 29 10.00 5.90 -4.23
C ALA A 29 10.40 4.75 -3.29
N VAL A 30 11.62 4.76 -2.74
CA VAL A 30 12.07 3.76 -1.76
C VAL A 30 11.57 4.08 -0.34
N ILE A 31 11.51 5.36 0.03
CA ILE A 31 11.17 5.79 1.40
C ILE A 31 9.66 5.87 1.62
N LEU A 32 8.86 6.23 0.61
CA LEU A 32 7.40 6.38 0.74
C LEU A 32 6.66 5.10 1.12
N PRO A 33 6.95 3.91 0.53
CA PRO A 33 6.19 2.70 0.79
C PRO A 33 6.12 2.28 2.27
N PRO A 34 7.22 2.26 3.06
CA PRO A 34 7.13 1.91 4.48
C PRO A 34 6.50 3.00 5.34
N LEU A 35 6.52 4.28 4.92
CA LEU A 35 5.92 5.38 5.67
C LEU A 35 4.42 5.55 5.38
N SER A 36 3.94 5.05 4.24
CA SER A 36 2.55 5.26 3.83
C SER A 36 1.60 4.27 4.52
N PRO A 37 0.62 4.75 5.30
CA PRO A 37 -0.41 3.88 5.86
C PRO A 37 -1.29 3.25 4.76
N TYR A 38 -1.23 3.80 3.54
CA TYR A 38 -2.02 3.32 2.40
C TYR A 38 -1.40 2.12 1.69
N PHE A 39 -0.11 1.83 1.87
CA PHE A 39 0.54 0.69 1.23
C PHE A 39 -0.09 -0.65 1.63
N LYS A 40 -0.70 -0.72 2.82
CA LYS A 40 -1.47 -1.91 3.25
C LYS A 40 -2.65 -2.21 2.33
N TYR A 41 -3.36 -1.19 1.85
CA TYR A 41 -4.57 -1.39 1.05
C TYR A 41 -4.25 -1.93 -0.36
N SER A 42 -3.10 -1.58 -0.95
CA SER A 42 -2.71 -2.15 -2.24
C SER A 42 -2.57 -3.68 -2.17
N VAL A 43 -1.97 -4.19 -1.09
CA VAL A 43 -1.87 -5.63 -0.82
C VAL A 43 -3.25 -6.25 -0.59
N MET A 44 -4.13 -5.58 0.15
CA MET A 44 -5.49 -6.08 0.39
C MET A 44 -6.31 -6.17 -0.90
N ILE A 45 -6.21 -5.15 -1.76
CA ILE A 45 -6.90 -5.13 -3.06
C ILE A 45 -6.41 -6.29 -3.93
N ASN A 46 -5.09 -6.49 -4.05
CA ASN A 46 -4.52 -7.55 -4.85
C ASN A 46 -4.88 -8.97 -4.35
N LYS A 47 -5.15 -9.12 -3.04
CA LYS A 47 -5.65 -10.39 -2.45
C LYS A 47 -7.15 -10.58 -2.64
N ALA A 48 -7.91 -9.49 -2.67
CA ALA A 48 -9.35 -9.52 -2.81
C ALA A 48 -9.80 -9.77 -4.26
N THR A 49 -8.94 -9.55 -5.25
CA THR A 49 -9.21 -9.84 -6.66
C THR A 49 -9.03 -11.34 -6.97
N PRO A 50 -10.12 -12.09 -7.26
CA PRO A 50 -10.04 -13.51 -7.56
C PRO A 50 -9.61 -13.74 -9.01
N TYR A 51 -8.33 -14.07 -9.23
CA TYR A 51 -7.83 -14.43 -10.56
C TYR A 51 -8.01 -15.92 -10.91
N ASN A 52 -8.06 -16.78 -9.89
CA ASN A 52 -8.29 -18.21 -10.04
C ASN A 52 -9.73 -18.53 -9.62
N TYR A 53 -10.35 -19.51 -10.29
CA TYR A 53 -11.66 -19.99 -9.88
C TYR A 53 -11.56 -20.57 -8.45
N PRO A 54 -12.33 -20.06 -7.49
CA PRO A 54 -12.27 -20.57 -6.13
C PRO A 54 -12.79 -22.02 -6.15
N ALA A 55 -11.89 -22.98 -5.89
CA ALA A 55 -12.26 -24.38 -5.73
C ALA A 55 -13.22 -24.50 -4.53
N ALA A 56 -14.41 -25.05 -4.78
CA ALA A 56 -15.39 -25.33 -3.75
C ALA A 56 -14.96 -26.60 -2.98
N GLY A 57 -14.54 -26.42 -1.73
CA GLY A 57 -13.84 -27.45 -0.94
C GLY A 57 -12.35 -27.31 -1.21
N GLU A 58 -11.45 -27.11 -0.24
CA GLU A 58 -11.36 -27.71 1.08
C GLU A 58 -10.38 -26.81 1.86
N LYS A 59 -10.87 -26.08 2.87
CA LYS A 59 -10.13 -25.51 4.03
C LYS A 59 -10.99 -24.44 4.71
N GLY A 60 -11.69 -24.86 5.76
CA GLY A 60 -12.20 -23.97 6.80
C GLY A 60 -11.10 -23.03 7.29
N HIS A 61 -11.40 -21.79 7.65
CA HIS A 61 -12.30 -21.41 8.73
C HIS A 61 -12.85 -20.01 8.42
N ARG A 62 -14.19 -19.88 8.47
CA ARG A 62 -14.96 -18.64 8.34
C ARG A 62 -15.15 -18.04 6.94
N ILE A 63 -15.28 -18.88 5.90
CA ILE A 63 -16.17 -18.53 4.79
C ILE A 63 -17.53 -19.08 5.19
N GLU A 64 -18.27 -18.27 5.93
CA GLU A 64 -19.71 -18.30 5.81
C GLU A 64 -19.94 -18.08 4.31
N LEU A 65 -20.26 -19.17 3.60
CA LEU A 65 -20.86 -19.10 2.29
C LEU A 65 -22.15 -18.30 2.48
N SER A 66 -22.03 -16.98 2.50
CA SER A 66 -23.11 -16.03 2.29
C SER A 66 -23.46 -16.21 0.82
N SER A 67 -24.29 -17.20 0.55
CA SER A 67 -24.91 -17.51 -0.72
C SER A 67 -25.29 -16.21 -1.41
N HIS A 68 -24.59 -15.88 -2.49
CA HIS A 68 -24.88 -14.78 -3.41
C HIS A 68 -25.30 -13.45 -2.75
N SER A 69 -24.30 -12.59 -2.52
CA SER A 69 -24.38 -11.13 -2.33
C SER A 69 -25.27 -10.54 -1.21
N THR A 70 -26.09 -11.31 -0.50
CA THR A 70 -27.06 -10.77 0.46
C THR A 70 -27.06 -11.50 1.80
N GLN A 71 -25.95 -11.45 2.53
CA GLN A 71 -26.01 -11.58 3.98
C GLN A 71 -25.17 -10.49 4.60
N ARG A 72 -25.83 -9.40 5.02
CA ARG A 72 -25.21 -8.36 5.85
C ARG A 72 -24.84 -8.97 7.19
N GLN A 73 -23.60 -9.39 7.36
CA GLN A 73 -23.04 -9.62 8.69
C GLN A 73 -22.77 -8.26 9.34
N SER A 74 -23.83 -7.69 9.92
CA SER A 74 -23.73 -6.51 10.77
C SER A 74 -22.98 -6.86 12.05
N CYS A 75 -22.10 -5.97 12.50
CA CYS A 75 -21.32 -6.08 13.74
C CYS A 75 -22.19 -6.50 14.94
N PRO A 76 -21.72 -7.38 15.85
CA PRO A 76 -22.45 -7.69 17.05
C PRO A 76 -22.51 -6.44 17.93
N GLY A 77 -23.70 -5.82 17.97
CA GLY A 77 -24.00 -4.71 18.87
C GLY A 77 -23.74 -5.14 20.32
N ALA A 78 -23.14 -4.22 21.09
CA ALA A 78 -22.94 -4.37 22.52
C ALA A 78 -24.25 -4.83 23.18
N ARG A 79 -24.25 -6.06 23.68
CA ARG A 79 -25.37 -6.66 24.39
C ARG A 79 -25.55 -5.89 25.69
N ARG A 80 -26.50 -4.95 25.73
CA ARG A 80 -27.04 -4.43 27.00
C ARG A 80 -27.78 -5.57 27.68
N SER A 81 -27.25 -6.00 28.82
CA SER A 81 -27.99 -6.55 29.96
C SER A 81 -27.21 -6.23 31.21
#